data_AF-D8PLE3-F1
#
_entry.id   AF-D8PLE3-F1
#
_cell.length_a   1.000
_cell.length_b   1.000
_cell.length_c   1.000
_cell.angle_alpha   90.00
_cell.angle_beta   90.00
_cell.angle_gamma   90.00
#
_symmetry.space_group_name_H-M   'P 1'
#
loop_
_entity.id
_entity.type
_entity.pdbx_description
1 polymer ?
#
loop_
_entity_poly.entity_id
_entity_poly.type
_entity_poly.pdbx_seq_one_letter_code
_entity_poly.pdbx_strand_id
1 'polypeptide(L)'
;MSEPIQTPEDLVDAFKKSGEFDRMRRELLAEFRKSDGISNFRTRVEDIAQTHLRRQKERRRPTDGDTDALQRNLMAEMDRFPVVDRAITEMRVFRDDSTVKTNVNNSLMRVLLKSRGEPIPPG
;
A
#
# COMPACT_ATOMS: atom_id res chain seq x y z
N MET A 1 -3.73 -28.64 9.19
CA MET A 1 -4.04 -29.21 7.86
C MET A 1 -4.72 -28.10 7.09
N SER A 2 -4.13 -27.61 6.00
CA SER A 2 -4.75 -26.56 5.17
C SER A 2 -5.89 -27.16 4.37
N GLU A 3 -7.04 -26.48 4.32
CA GLU A 3 -8.21 -26.93 3.57
C GLU A 3 -7.86 -27.14 2.08
N PRO A 4 -8.39 -28.20 1.44
CA PRO A 4 -8.13 -28.46 0.04
C PRO A 4 -8.74 -27.33 -0.81
N ILE A 5 -7.90 -26.69 -1.63
CA ILE A 5 -8.32 -25.65 -2.57
C ILE A 5 -9.08 -26.31 -3.72
N GLN A 6 -10.39 -26.08 -3.81
CA GLN A 6 -11.25 -26.65 -4.84
C GLN A 6 -11.82 -25.60 -5.80
N THR A 7 -11.96 -24.37 -5.34
CA THR A 7 -12.47 -23.24 -6.12
C THR A 7 -11.41 -22.14 -6.29
N PRO A 8 -11.55 -21.28 -7.31
CA PRO A 8 -10.73 -20.07 -7.43
C PRO A 8 -10.80 -19.18 -6.18
N GLU A 9 -11.97 -19.11 -5.55
CA GLU A 9 -12.18 -18.35 -4.31
C GLU A 9 -11.35 -18.91 -3.15
N ASP A 10 -11.31 -20.24 -3.00
CA ASP A 10 -10.47 -20.90 -1.99
C ASP A 10 -8.98 -20.58 -2.19
N LEU A 11 -8.54 -20.48 -3.44
CA LEU A 11 -7.15 -20.14 -3.78
C LEU A 11 -6.84 -18.69 -3.37
N VAL A 12 -7.74 -17.76 -3.64
CA VAL A 12 -7.61 -16.36 -3.23
C VAL A 12 -7.58 -16.24 -1.71
N ASP A 13 -8.43 -16.98 -1.01
CA ASP A 13 -8.49 -16.93 0.45
C ASP A 13 -7.27 -17.59 1.10
N ALA A 14 -6.80 -18.72 0.56
CA ALA A 14 -5.55 -19.33 0.98
C ALA A 14 -4.35 -18.42 0.72
N PHE A 15 -4.34 -17.70 -0.41
CA PHE A 15 -3.32 -16.71 -0.74
C PHE A 15 -3.33 -15.53 0.24
N LYS A 16 -4.49 -14.98 0.57
CA LYS A 16 -4.61 -13.92 1.61
C LYS A 16 -4.12 -14.42 2.97
N LYS A 17 -4.49 -15.64 3.38
CA LYS A 17 -4.06 -16.26 4.64
C LYS A 17 -2.57 -16.63 4.67
N SER A 18 -1.90 -16.74 3.52
CA SER A 18 -0.49 -17.14 3.43
C SER A 18 0.51 -16.07 3.89
N GLY A 19 0.05 -14.81 4.01
CA GLY A 19 0.92 -13.67 4.32
C GLY A 19 1.71 -13.12 3.12
N GLU A 20 1.59 -13.73 1.93
CA GLU A 20 2.21 -13.24 0.69
C GLU A 20 1.67 -11.85 0.30
N PHE A 21 0.40 -11.57 0.59
CA PHE A 21 -0.19 -10.24 0.42
C PHE A 21 0.51 -9.19 1.30
N ASP A 22 0.72 -9.50 2.59
CA ASP A 22 1.41 -8.60 3.52
C ASP A 22 2.89 -8.43 3.15
N ARG A 23 3.54 -9.48 2.66
CA ARG A 23 4.91 -9.43 2.14
C ARG A 23 5.00 -8.48 0.95
N MET A 24 4.17 -8.66 -0.08
CA MET A 24 4.14 -7.79 -1.25
C MET A 24 3.84 -6.34 -0.84
N ARG A 25 2.90 -6.11 0.09
CA ARG A 25 2.61 -4.76 0.61
C ARG A 25 3.85 -4.11 1.23
N ARG A 26 4.64 -4.85 2.00
CA ARG A 26 5.88 -4.35 2.60
C ARG A 26 6.97 -4.07 1.57
N GLU A 27 7.14 -4.97 0.60
CA GLU A 27 8.09 -4.79 -0.50
C GLU A 27 7.72 -3.55 -1.32
N LEU A 28 6.42 -3.36 -1.62
CA LEU A 28 5.91 -2.18 -2.30
C LEU A 28 6.20 -0.89 -1.55
N LEU A 29 5.95 -0.89 -0.24
CA LEU A 29 6.21 0.25 0.62
C LEU A 29 7.72 0.57 0.69
N ALA A 30 8.56 -0.46 0.70
CA ALA A 30 10.01 -0.29 0.71
C ALA A 30 10.50 0.31 -0.60
N GLU A 31 9.99 -0.15 -1.74
CA GLU A 31 10.30 0.44 -3.04
C GLU A 31 9.75 1.86 -3.17
N PHE A 32 8.56 2.13 -2.63
CA PHE A 32 7.97 3.47 -2.63
C PHE A 32 8.84 4.47 -1.89
N ARG A 33 9.36 4.08 -0.72
CA ARG A 33 10.29 4.89 0.09
C ARG A 33 11.61 5.18 -0.60
N LYS A 34 12.08 4.29 -1.49
CA LYS A 34 13.30 4.48 -2.28
C LYS A 34 13.06 5.29 -3.55
N SER A 35 11.81 5.40 -4.00
CA SER A 35 11.44 6.10 -5.22
C SER A 35 11.38 7.62 -5.02
N ASP A 36 11.59 8.37 -6.10
CA ASP A 36 11.38 9.83 -6.13
C ASP A 36 9.93 10.24 -5.80
N GLY A 37 8.98 9.29 -5.86
CA GLY A 37 7.59 9.48 -5.47
C GLY A 37 7.41 9.90 -4.00
N ILE A 38 8.35 9.51 -3.12
CA ILE A 38 8.33 9.93 -1.70
C ILE A 38 8.57 11.44 -1.56
N SER A 39 9.39 12.04 -2.43
CA SER A 39 9.68 13.46 -2.42
C SER A 39 8.45 14.27 -2.83
N ASN A 40 7.83 13.89 -3.95
CA ASN A 40 6.58 14.52 -4.42
C ASN A 40 5.43 14.36 -3.41
N PHE A 41 5.32 13.18 -2.78
CA PHE A 41 4.35 12.94 -1.72
C PHE A 41 4.60 13.88 -0.52
N ARG A 42 5.85 13.96 -0.06
CA ARG A 42 6.23 14.80 1.07
C ARG A 42 5.99 16.28 0.81
N THR A 43 6.35 16.78 -0.36
CA THR A 43 6.10 18.19 -0.74
C THR A 43 4.62 18.52 -0.70
N ARG A 44 3.73 17.65 -1.19
CA ARG A 44 2.28 17.88 -1.11
C ARG A 44 1.76 17.89 0.33
N VAL A 45 2.24 16.97 1.17
CA VAL A 45 1.87 16.95 2.59
C VAL A 45 2.35 18.22 3.30
N GLU A 46 3.57 18.67 3.00
CA GLU A 46 4.13 19.91 3.53
C GLU A 46 3.32 21.14 3.06
N ASP A 47 2.91 21.21 1.79
CA ASP A 47 2.08 22.30 1.25
C ASP A 47 0.70 22.39 1.94
N ILE A 48 0.04 21.24 2.16
CA ILE A 48 -1.25 21.16 2.86
C ILE A 48 -1.07 21.63 4.31
N ALA A 49 -0.05 21.12 5.00
CA ALA A 49 0.25 21.49 6.38
C ALA A 49 0.55 22.99 6.50
N GLN A 50 1.38 23.55 5.60
CA GLN A 50 1.69 24.98 5.59
C GLN A 50 0.45 25.84 5.29
N THR A 51 -0.40 25.42 4.35
CA THR A 51 -1.65 26.11 4.03
C THR A 51 -2.57 26.16 5.25
N HIS A 52 -2.67 25.05 5.99
CA HIS A 52 -3.45 24.97 7.21
C HIS A 52 -2.87 25.83 8.35
N LEU A 53 -1.56 25.77 8.58
CA LEU A 53 -0.89 26.59 9.59
C LEU A 53 -1.04 28.09 9.27
N ARG A 54 -0.99 28.49 7.99
CA ARG A 54 -1.22 29.88 7.58
C ARG A 54 -2.65 30.33 7.89
N ARG A 55 -3.64 29.50 7.59
CA ARG A 55 -5.05 29.74 7.95
C ARG A 55 -5.28 29.81 9.46
N GLN A 56 -4.54 29.02 10.25
CA GLN A 56 -4.56 29.12 11.72
C GLN A 56 -3.92 30.41 12.21
N LYS A 57 -2.81 30.85 11.62
CA LYS A 57 -2.14 32.10 12.02
C LYS A 57 -2.98 33.34 11.73
N GLU A 58 -3.84 33.28 10.70
CA GLU A 58 -4.83 34.31 10.38
C GLU A 58 -6.03 34.30 11.37
N ARG A 59 -6.33 33.15 11.99
CA ARG A 59 -7.34 33.00 13.04
C ARG A 59 -6.68 33.23 14.40
N ARG A 60 -6.80 34.43 14.96
CA ARG A 60 -6.06 34.97 16.13
C ARG A 60 -6.01 34.17 17.46
N ARG A 61 -6.37 32.88 17.54
CA ARG A 61 -6.12 32.01 18.72
C ARG A 61 -5.93 30.55 18.27
N PRO A 62 -4.78 29.91 18.56
CA PRO A 62 -4.69 28.46 18.54
C PRO A 62 -5.37 27.92 19.81
N THR A 63 -6.37 27.06 19.65
CA THR A 63 -7.00 26.31 20.75
C THR A 63 -6.51 24.86 20.69
N ASP A 64 -6.33 24.14 21.79
CA ASP A 64 -5.79 22.76 21.77
C ASP A 64 -6.59 21.77 20.87
N GLY A 65 -7.85 22.09 20.52
CA GLY A 65 -8.62 21.34 19.52
C GLY A 65 -8.13 21.49 18.06
N ASP A 66 -7.25 22.44 17.77
CA ASP A 66 -6.72 22.75 16.44
C ASP A 66 -5.65 21.76 15.97
N THR A 67 -4.83 21.21 16.88
CA THR A 67 -3.83 20.18 16.54
C THR A 67 -4.49 18.85 16.24
N ASP A 68 -5.50 18.47 17.02
CA ASP A 68 -6.29 17.25 16.76
C ASP A 68 -7.15 17.39 15.50
N ALA A 69 -7.65 18.60 15.22
CA ALA A 69 -8.34 18.88 13.97
C ALA A 69 -7.37 18.89 12.78
N LEU A 70 -6.14 19.39 12.94
CA LEU A 70 -5.10 19.34 11.92
C LEU A 70 -4.71 17.90 11.60
N GLN A 71 -4.44 17.08 12.61
CA GLN A 71 -4.11 15.67 12.42
C GLN A 71 -5.25 14.91 11.75
N ARG A 72 -6.50 15.12 12.18
CA ARG A 72 -7.68 14.49 11.56
C ARG A 72 -7.90 14.95 10.13
N ASN A 73 -7.72 16.24 9.83
CA ASN A 73 -7.83 16.74 8.47
C ASN A 73 -6.70 16.22 7.59
N LEU A 74 -5.45 16.17 8.10
CA LEU A 74 -4.33 15.59 7.37
C LEU A 74 -4.58 14.10 7.06
N MET A 75 -5.09 13.33 8.03
CA MET A 75 -5.48 11.93 7.80
C MET A 75 -6.64 11.82 6.81
N ALA A 76 -7.70 12.62 6.95
CA ALA A 76 -8.82 12.62 6.03
C ALA A 76 -8.43 13.08 4.61
N GLU A 77 -7.44 13.95 4.50
CA GLU A 77 -6.89 14.42 3.24
C GLU A 77 -5.93 13.38 2.64
N MET A 78 -5.15 12.66 3.45
CA MET A 78 -4.41 11.46 3.03
C MET A 78 -5.35 10.35 2.54
N ASP A 79 -6.51 10.18 3.18
CA ASP A 79 -7.54 9.22 2.76
C ASP A 79 -8.30 9.68 1.50
N ARG A 80 -8.45 11.00 1.30
CA ARG A 80 -9.14 11.59 0.12
C ARG A 80 -8.25 11.75 -1.09
N PHE A 81 -6.96 11.93 -0.89
CA PHE A 81 -6.04 12.11 -1.99
C PHE A 81 -5.54 10.74 -2.45
N PRO A 82 -5.83 10.32 -3.69
CA PRO A 82 -5.16 9.21 -4.33
C PRO A 82 -3.72 9.61 -4.68
N VAL A 83 -3.00 10.33 -3.81
CA VAL A 83 -1.56 10.61 -3.99
C VAL A 83 -0.80 9.31 -3.76
N VAL A 84 -1.23 8.48 -2.81
CA VAL A 84 -0.68 7.13 -2.65
C VAL A 84 -1.00 6.31 -3.90
N ASP A 85 -2.26 6.26 -4.34
CA ASP A 85 -2.64 5.50 -5.54
C ASP A 85 -1.96 6.01 -6.81
N ARG A 86 -1.87 7.34 -7.03
CA ARG A 86 -1.12 7.92 -8.16
C ARG A 86 0.35 7.62 -8.05
N ALA A 87 0.96 7.79 -6.87
CA ALA A 87 2.38 7.55 -6.74
C ALA A 87 2.71 6.06 -6.91
N ILE A 88 1.84 5.15 -6.44
CA ILE A 88 1.88 3.71 -6.75
C ILE A 88 1.70 3.46 -8.26
N THR A 89 0.75 4.11 -8.92
CA THR A 89 0.52 3.99 -10.37
C THR A 89 1.70 4.53 -11.20
N GLU A 90 2.40 5.53 -10.68
CA GLU A 90 3.58 6.14 -11.28
C GLU A 90 4.88 5.37 -10.96
N MET A 91 4.86 4.45 -9.98
CA MET A 91 6.01 3.56 -9.72
C MET A 91 6.24 2.63 -10.90
N ARG A 92 7.48 2.59 -11.38
CA ARG A 92 7.91 1.71 -12.49
C ARG A 92 7.59 0.23 -12.25
N VAL A 93 7.53 -0.19 -10.98
CA VAL A 93 7.19 -1.57 -10.55
C VAL A 93 5.83 -2.04 -11.08
N PHE A 94 4.87 -1.14 -11.28
CA PHE A 94 3.56 -1.47 -11.88
C PHE A 94 3.44 -1.09 -13.36
N ARG A 95 4.36 -0.27 -13.90
CA ARG A 95 4.43 -0.05 -15.36
C ARG A 95 4.92 -1.31 -16.08
N ASP A 96 5.90 -2.00 -15.50
CA ASP A 96 6.34 -3.31 -15.96
C ASP A 96 5.52 -4.40 -15.26
N ASP A 97 4.24 -4.42 -15.62
CA ASP A 97 3.16 -5.27 -15.13
C ASP A 97 3.54 -6.77 -15.09
N SER A 98 4.54 -7.19 -15.88
CA SER A 98 5.06 -8.55 -15.93
C SER A 98 5.69 -9.03 -14.62
N THR A 99 6.38 -8.17 -13.88
CA THR A 99 7.17 -8.59 -12.70
C THR A 99 6.26 -8.90 -11.51
N VAL A 100 5.31 -8.01 -11.25
CA VAL A 100 4.29 -8.19 -10.22
C VAL A 100 3.39 -9.38 -10.56
N LYS A 101 2.92 -9.49 -11.81
CA LYS A 101 2.12 -10.64 -12.27
C LYS A 101 2.87 -11.95 -12.07
N THR A 102 4.15 -12.01 -12.43
CA THR A 102 4.97 -13.23 -12.24
C THR A 102 5.10 -13.59 -10.76
N ASN A 103 5.36 -12.61 -9.89
CA ASN A 103 5.46 -12.83 -8.45
C ASN A 103 4.14 -13.33 -7.84
N VAL A 104 3.02 -12.70 -8.19
CA VAL A 104 1.68 -13.13 -7.74
C VAL A 104 1.39 -14.55 -8.23
N ASN A 105 1.66 -14.84 -9.51
CA ASN A 105 1.39 -16.15 -10.09
C ASN A 105 2.26 -17.24 -9.46
N ASN A 106 3.54 -16.95 -9.20
CA ASN A 106 4.44 -17.86 -8.49
C ASN A 106 3.95 -18.14 -7.06
N SER A 107 3.53 -17.12 -6.33
CA SER A 107 3.02 -17.29 -4.96
C SER A 107 1.67 -18.03 -4.93
N LEU A 108 0.76 -17.78 -5.87
CA LEU A 108 -0.48 -18.55 -6.03
C LEU A 108 -0.19 -20.02 -6.35
N MET A 109 0.77 -20.28 -7.25
CA MET A 109 1.19 -21.65 -7.56
C MET A 109 1.81 -22.35 -6.35
N ARG A 110 2.65 -21.68 -5.54
CA ARG A 110 3.15 -22.28 -4.30
C ARG A 110 2.02 -22.66 -3.35
N VAL A 111 1.04 -21.80 -3.18
CA VAL A 111 -0.11 -22.04 -2.29
C VAL A 111 -0.93 -23.23 -2.79
N LEU A 112 -1.18 -23.31 -4.10
CA LEU A 112 -1.90 -24.42 -4.74
C LEU A 112 -1.15 -25.76 -4.65
N LEU A 113 0.15 -25.76 -4.95
CA LEU A 113 0.98 -26.97 -4.86
C LEU A 113 1.09 -27.46 -3.42
N LYS A 114 1.26 -26.52 -2.47
CA LYS A 114 1.29 -26.84 -1.04
C LYS A 114 -0.03 -27.42 -0.54
N SER A 115 -1.18 -26.96 -1.03
CA SER A 115 -2.48 -27.56 -0.66
C SER A 115 -2.67 -28.96 -1.26
N ARG A 116 -1.98 -29.27 -2.37
CA ARG A 116 -2.03 -30.57 -3.05
C ARG A 116 -0.97 -31.57 -2.57
N GLY A 117 -0.02 -31.13 -1.73
CA GLY A 117 1.12 -31.95 -1.31
C GLY A 117 2.16 -32.17 -2.42
N GLU A 118 2.14 -31.34 -3.45
CA GLU A 118 3.05 -31.43 -4.60
C GLU A 118 4.37 -30.66 -4.34
N PRO A 119 5.48 -31.09 -4.95
CA PRO A 119 6.77 -30.43 -4.79
C PRO A 119 6.72 -29.00 -5.35
N ILE A 120 7.16 -28.04 -4.54
CA ILE A 120 7.22 -26.62 -4.91
C ILE A 120 8.49 -26.41 -5.77
N PRO A 121 8.39 -25.91 -7.02
CA PRO A 121 9.56 -25.62 -7.83
C PRO A 121 10.40 -24.49 -7.19
N PRO A 122 11.75 -24.53 -7.34
CA PRO A 122 12.61 -23.45 -6.87
C PRO A 122 12.25 -22.16 -7.61
N GLY A 123 12.07 -21.08 -6.84
CA GLY A 123 11.74 -19.75 -7.34
C GLY A 123 12.96 -18.93 -7.73
#